data_AF-A0AAV7A546-F1
#
_entry.id   AF-A0AAV7A546-F1
#
_cell.length_a   1.000
_cell.length_b   1.000
_cell.length_c   1.000
_cell.angle_alpha   90.00
_cell.angle_beta   90.00
_cell.angle_gamma   90.00
#
_symmetry.space_group_name_H-M   'P 1'
#
loop_
_entity.id
_entity.type
_entity.pdbx_description
1 polymer ?
#
loop_
_entity_poly.entity_id
_entity_poly.type
_entity_poly.pdbx_seq_one_letter_code
_entity_poly.pdbx_strand_id
1 'polypeptide(L)'
;MIALSIDSVPDHLGWSKDINSYNSDEPTETLPFPIIADPKRDLAVKLGMLDPDEKDNDGMPVTARCVFIIGPDKKMKLSILYPATTGRNFDEILRVVDSLQLTAKHSVATPVDWKPGDKVMVTPNVPEEEASKIFTCGVTTKELPSGKKYLRYTAQPK
;
A
#
# COMPACT_ATOMS: atom_id res chain seq x y z
N MET A 1 -5.46 7.22 -7.80
CA MET A 1 -4.01 7.09 -7.59
C MET A 1 -3.34 8.39 -8.00
N ILE A 2 -2.10 8.64 -7.58
CA ILE A 2 -1.31 9.81 -7.97
C ILE A 2 0.17 9.40 -7.99
N ALA A 3 0.89 9.80 -9.02
CA ALA A 3 2.34 9.60 -9.14
C ALA A 3 3.10 10.90 -8.86
N LEU A 4 4.41 10.81 -8.69
CA LEU A 4 5.31 11.94 -8.46
C LEU A 4 6.69 11.59 -9.03
N SER A 5 7.34 12.54 -9.70
CA SER A 5 8.78 12.52 -9.97
C SER A 5 9.37 13.92 -9.86
N ILE A 6 10.70 14.01 -9.94
CA ILE A 6 11.44 15.27 -9.93
C ILE A 6 11.50 15.95 -11.31
N ASP A 7 10.87 15.37 -12.33
CA ASP A 7 10.90 15.91 -13.69
C ASP A 7 9.81 16.97 -13.89
N SER A 8 9.86 17.65 -15.04
CA SER A 8 8.91 18.71 -15.37
C SER A 8 7.59 18.16 -15.93
N VAL A 9 6.53 18.99 -15.92
CA VAL A 9 5.23 18.62 -16.52
C VAL A 9 5.35 18.29 -18.02
N PRO A 10 6.09 19.06 -18.84
CA PRO A 10 6.35 18.68 -20.23
C PRO A 10 6.99 17.29 -20.37
N ASP A 11 7.96 16.95 -19.52
CA ASP A 11 8.60 15.63 -19.54
C ASP A 11 7.59 14.53 -19.19
N HIS A 12 6.72 14.76 -18.19
CA HIS A 12 5.65 13.83 -17.84
C HIS A 12 4.68 13.60 -18.99
N LEU A 13 4.23 14.66 -19.67
CA LEU A 13 3.32 14.54 -20.82
C LEU A 13 3.98 13.77 -21.98
N GLY A 14 5.26 14.04 -22.25
CA GLY A 14 6.04 13.28 -23.22
C GLY A 14 6.12 11.80 -22.84
N TRP A 15 6.52 11.50 -21.60
CA TRP A 15 6.68 10.13 -21.10
C TRP A 15 5.35 9.36 -20.99
N SER A 16 4.23 10.02 -20.75
CA SER A 16 2.89 9.40 -20.75
C SER A 16 2.59 8.67 -22.07
N LYS A 17 3.09 9.19 -23.20
CA LYS A 17 2.94 8.53 -24.52
C LYS A 17 3.66 7.18 -24.54
N ASP A 18 4.87 7.13 -24.00
CA ASP A 18 5.66 5.90 -23.91
C ASP A 18 5.01 4.91 -22.93
N ILE A 19 4.47 5.38 -21.81
CA ILE A 19 3.72 4.52 -20.85
C ILE A 19 2.52 3.87 -21.53
N ASN A 20 1.71 4.65 -22.25
CA ASN A 20 0.56 4.12 -22.97
C ASN A 20 0.99 3.14 -24.06
N SER A 21 2.03 3.48 -24.83
CA SER A 21 2.58 2.57 -25.85
C SER A 21 3.12 1.27 -25.26
N TYR A 22 3.79 1.30 -24.10
CA TYR A 22 4.24 0.11 -23.38
C TYR A 22 3.07 -0.82 -23.00
N ASN A 23 1.92 -0.25 -22.64
CA ASN A 23 0.70 -1.01 -22.35
C ASN A 23 -0.07 -1.45 -23.60
N SER A 24 0.46 -1.20 -24.81
CA SER A 24 -0.20 -1.46 -26.10
C SER A 24 -1.47 -0.63 -26.34
N ASP A 25 -1.58 0.51 -25.68
CA ASP A 25 -2.63 1.52 -25.88
C ASP A 25 -2.19 2.61 -26.87
N GLU A 26 -3.11 3.48 -27.31
CA GLU A 26 -2.76 4.63 -28.15
C GLU A 26 -1.80 5.59 -27.42
N PRO A 27 -0.74 6.10 -28.09
CA PRO A 27 0.29 6.92 -27.46
C PRO A 27 -0.19 8.36 -27.20
N THR A 28 -1.06 8.50 -26.21
CA THR A 28 -1.62 9.78 -25.76
C THR A 28 -0.90 10.29 -24.51
N GLU A 29 -1.11 11.56 -24.18
CA GLU A 29 -0.58 12.18 -22.94
C GLU A 29 -1.46 11.87 -21.72
N THR A 30 -2.60 11.21 -21.93
CA THR A 30 -3.60 10.96 -20.90
C THR A 30 -3.29 9.68 -20.15
N LEU A 31 -3.25 9.77 -18.82
CA LEU A 31 -3.15 8.63 -17.91
C LEU A 31 -4.38 8.62 -16.97
N PRO A 32 -4.75 7.45 -16.41
CA PRO A 32 -5.85 7.36 -15.45
C PRO A 32 -5.53 7.98 -14.08
N PHE A 33 -4.34 8.55 -13.92
CA PHE A 33 -3.89 9.26 -12.72
C PHE A 33 -2.94 10.40 -13.10
N PRO A 34 -2.89 11.49 -12.31
CA PRO A 34 -1.92 12.56 -12.54
C PRO A 34 -0.52 12.18 -12.04
N ILE A 35 0.48 12.88 -12.57
CA ILE A 35 1.87 12.85 -12.11
C ILE A 35 2.23 14.24 -11.57
N ILE A 36 2.71 14.31 -10.32
CA ILE A 36 3.19 15.55 -9.69
C ILE A 36 4.62 15.82 -10.17
N ALA A 37 4.87 17.05 -10.64
CA ALA A 37 6.20 17.59 -10.90
C ALA A 37 6.79 18.21 -9.63
N ASP A 38 7.92 17.67 -9.16
CA ASP A 38 8.67 18.16 -8.00
C ASP A 38 10.14 18.50 -8.34
N PRO A 39 10.41 19.40 -9.32
CA PRO A 39 11.78 19.70 -9.75
C PRO A 39 12.66 20.32 -8.67
N LYS A 40 12.03 20.97 -7.68
CA LYS A 40 12.71 21.54 -6.51
C LYS A 40 13.00 20.51 -5.41
N ARG A 41 12.46 19.29 -5.52
CA ARG A 41 12.50 18.24 -4.49
C ARG A 41 11.89 18.64 -3.15
N ASP A 42 11.00 19.64 -3.13
CA ASP A 42 10.40 20.14 -1.89
C ASP A 42 9.55 19.05 -1.23
N LEU A 43 8.79 18.30 -2.03
CA LEU A 43 7.99 17.19 -1.56
C LEU A 43 8.86 15.97 -1.27
N ALA A 44 9.80 15.64 -2.16
CA ALA A 44 10.69 14.50 -2.01
C ALA A 44 11.52 14.57 -0.72
N VAL A 45 12.07 15.73 -0.37
CA VAL A 45 12.77 15.96 0.89
C VAL A 45 11.81 15.84 2.08
N LYS A 46 10.68 16.55 2.04
CA LYS A 46 9.71 16.60 3.14
C LYS A 46 9.12 15.23 3.47
N LEU A 47 8.95 14.38 2.47
CA LEU A 47 8.37 13.04 2.61
C LEU A 47 9.44 11.95 2.76
N GLY A 48 10.73 12.31 2.84
CA GLY A 48 11.83 11.36 3.02
C GLY A 48 11.95 10.36 1.87
N MET A 49 11.69 10.81 0.64
CA MET A 49 11.63 9.96 -0.55
C MET A 49 12.93 9.90 -1.34
N LEU A 50 13.98 10.62 -0.96
CA LEU A 50 15.22 10.68 -1.75
C LEU A 50 16.01 9.37 -1.65
N ASP A 51 16.46 8.87 -2.80
CA ASP A 51 17.38 7.75 -2.90
C ASP A 51 18.80 8.26 -2.60
N PRO A 52 19.54 7.66 -1.65
CA PRO A 52 20.88 8.13 -1.30
C PRO A 52 21.92 7.86 -2.39
N ASP A 53 21.68 6.85 -3.24
CA ASP A 53 22.67 6.34 -4.20
C ASP A 53 22.44 6.90 -5.60
N GLU A 54 21.19 7.19 -5.97
CA GLU A 54 20.81 7.64 -7.31
C GLU A 54 20.77 9.17 -7.42
N LYS A 55 21.41 9.68 -8.47
CA LYS A 55 21.56 11.12 -8.73
C LYS A 55 21.23 11.45 -10.18
N ASP A 56 20.73 12.66 -10.40
CA ASP A 56 20.53 13.20 -11.74
C ASP A 56 21.87 13.64 -12.36
N ASN A 57 21.80 14.19 -13.58
CA ASN A 57 22.98 14.66 -14.32
C ASN A 57 23.74 15.80 -13.63
N ASP A 58 23.08 16.54 -12.74
CA ASP A 58 23.69 17.62 -11.96
C ASP A 58 24.22 17.12 -10.60
N GLY A 59 24.15 15.81 -10.35
CA GLY A 59 24.63 15.17 -9.12
C GLY A 59 23.66 15.29 -7.94
N MET A 60 22.41 15.71 -8.19
CA MET A 60 21.38 15.88 -7.18
C MET A 60 20.59 14.59 -6.96
N PRO A 61 20.28 14.19 -5.71
CA PRO A 61 19.51 12.98 -5.44
C PRO A 61 18.15 12.95 -6.16
N VAL A 62 17.77 11.77 -6.63
CA VAL A 62 16.45 11.50 -7.21
C VAL A 62 15.54 10.78 -6.20
N THR A 63 14.24 10.67 -6.50
CA THR A 63 13.32 9.95 -5.61
C THR A 63 13.52 8.43 -5.72
N ALA A 64 13.61 7.76 -4.57
CA ALA A 64 13.42 6.32 -4.44
C ALA A 64 11.97 5.93 -4.81
N ARG A 65 11.71 4.63 -4.97
CA ARG A 65 10.39 4.10 -5.36
C ARG A 65 9.48 3.97 -4.14
N CYS A 66 9.06 5.12 -3.62
CA CYS A 66 8.16 5.19 -2.47
C CYS A 66 6.70 4.91 -2.84
N VAL A 67 5.95 4.36 -1.89
CA VAL A 67 4.48 4.25 -1.93
C VAL A 67 3.94 4.71 -0.59
N PHE A 68 2.93 5.59 -0.61
CA PHE A 68 2.20 6.02 0.58
C PHE A 68 0.71 5.75 0.40
N ILE A 69 0.12 4.98 1.32
CA ILE A 69 -1.33 4.74 1.35
C ILE A 69 -1.94 5.66 2.40
N ILE A 70 -2.76 6.60 1.95
CA ILE A 70 -3.39 7.62 2.80
C ILE A 70 -4.88 7.33 2.97
N GLY A 71 -5.36 7.31 4.21
CA GLY A 71 -6.77 7.09 4.51
C GLY A 71 -7.65 8.33 4.25
N PRO A 72 -8.99 8.18 4.26
CA PRO A 72 -9.91 9.31 4.12
C PRO A 72 -9.71 10.39 5.20
N ASP A 73 -9.23 9.99 6.38
CA ASP A 73 -8.84 10.84 7.51
C ASP A 73 -7.51 11.60 7.30
N LYS A 74 -6.93 11.52 6.09
CA LYS A 74 -5.67 12.16 5.70
C LYS A 74 -4.44 11.67 6.47
N LYS A 75 -4.57 10.56 7.22
CA LYS A 75 -3.45 9.93 7.91
C LYS A 75 -2.82 8.85 7.05
N MET A 76 -1.51 8.74 7.14
CA MET A 76 -0.77 7.63 6.55
C MET A 76 -1.20 6.31 7.20
N LYS A 77 -1.46 5.29 6.38
CA LYS A 77 -1.85 3.95 6.82
C LYS A 77 -0.75 2.93 6.59
N LEU A 78 0.02 3.10 5.50
CA LEU A 78 1.13 2.23 5.14
C LEU A 78 2.10 3.00 4.24
N SER A 79 3.39 2.68 4.35
CA SER A 79 4.43 3.16 3.46
C SER A 79 5.36 2.03 3.02
N ILE A 80 5.87 2.09 1.79
CA ILE A 80 6.87 1.18 1.25
C ILE A 80 8.00 2.02 0.64
N LEU A 81 9.26 1.65 0.89
CA LEU A 81 10.44 2.29 0.33
C LEU A 81 11.28 1.23 -0.40
N TYR A 82 11.29 1.29 -1.74
CA TYR A 82 12.15 0.44 -2.58
C TYR A 82 13.22 1.32 -3.24
N PRO A 83 14.46 0.84 -3.44
CA PRO A 83 15.47 1.57 -4.20
C PRO A 83 15.08 1.66 -5.68
N ALA A 84 15.69 2.57 -6.44
CA ALA A 84 15.44 2.66 -7.89
C ALA A 84 15.72 1.35 -8.64
N THR A 85 16.68 0.56 -8.16
CA THR A 85 17.09 -0.73 -8.74
C THR A 85 16.05 -1.85 -8.58
N THR A 86 15.07 -1.71 -7.69
CA THR A 86 14.08 -2.77 -7.40
C THR A 86 12.66 -2.33 -7.77
N GLY A 87 12.12 -2.89 -8.85
CA GLY A 87 10.73 -2.68 -9.25
C GLY A 87 9.73 -3.07 -8.15
N ARG A 88 8.63 -2.32 -8.02
CA ARG A 88 7.57 -2.58 -7.02
C ARG A 88 6.66 -3.72 -7.47
N ASN A 89 6.10 -4.44 -6.51
CA ASN A 89 5.01 -5.40 -6.74
C ASN A 89 3.65 -4.71 -6.51
N PHE A 90 2.88 -4.48 -7.57
CA PHE A 90 1.56 -3.85 -7.47
C PHE A 90 0.46 -4.78 -6.94
N ASP A 91 0.60 -6.10 -7.06
CA ASP A 91 -0.33 -7.05 -6.45
C ASP A 91 -0.26 -6.95 -4.92
N GLU A 92 0.94 -6.76 -4.36
CA GLU A 92 1.11 -6.52 -2.92
C GLU A 92 0.45 -5.21 -2.50
N ILE A 93 0.59 -4.15 -3.30
CA ILE A 93 -0.05 -2.85 -3.03
C ILE A 93 -1.58 -3.01 -2.98
N LEU A 94 -2.17 -3.74 -3.93
CA LEU A 94 -3.61 -4.03 -3.93
C LEU A 94 -4.02 -4.87 -2.72
N ARG A 95 -3.27 -5.93 -2.41
CA ARG A 95 -3.52 -6.82 -1.28
C ARG A 95 -3.53 -6.08 0.05
N VAL A 96 -2.59 -5.16 0.28
CA VAL A 96 -2.58 -4.36 1.51
C VAL A 96 -3.68 -3.30 1.53
N VAL A 97 -4.12 -2.78 0.37
CA VAL A 97 -5.31 -1.91 0.30
C VAL A 97 -6.56 -2.68 0.74
N ASP A 98 -6.77 -3.90 0.24
CA ASP A 98 -7.89 -4.75 0.65
C ASP A 98 -7.85 -5.03 2.16
N SER A 99 -6.66 -5.37 2.68
CA SER A 99 -6.46 -5.54 4.11
C SER A 99 -6.82 -4.29 4.90
N LEU A 100 -6.28 -3.12 4.54
CA LEU A 100 -6.52 -1.87 5.26
C LEU A 100 -8.01 -1.50 5.28
N GLN A 101 -8.71 -1.70 4.16
CA GLN A 101 -10.15 -1.46 4.08
C GLN A 101 -10.96 -2.45 4.92
N LEU A 102 -10.60 -3.73 4.91
CA LEU A 102 -11.24 -4.77 5.72
C LEU A 102 -11.09 -4.47 7.22
N THR A 103 -9.85 -4.22 7.68
CA THR A 103 -9.56 -3.98 9.10
C THR A 103 -10.08 -2.63 9.59
N ALA A 104 -10.38 -1.69 8.70
CA ALA A 104 -11.04 -0.44 9.06
C ALA A 104 -12.55 -0.63 9.34
N LYS A 105 -13.18 -1.65 8.73
CA LYS A 105 -14.62 -1.92 8.85
C LYS A 105 -14.95 -2.97 9.91
N HIS A 106 -14.06 -3.93 10.11
CA HIS A 106 -14.29 -5.07 11.01
C HIS A 106 -13.17 -5.21 12.03
N SER A 107 -13.50 -5.71 13.22
CA SER A 107 -12.57 -5.97 14.32
C SER A 107 -11.68 -7.20 14.07
N VAL A 108 -11.02 -7.24 12.91
CA VAL A 108 -10.15 -8.32 12.45
C VAL A 108 -8.77 -7.78 12.06
N ALA A 109 -7.79 -8.67 11.94
CA ALA A 109 -6.48 -8.40 11.36
C ALA A 109 -6.13 -9.49 10.32
N THR A 110 -5.43 -9.12 9.26
CA THR A 110 -4.99 -10.08 8.23
C THR A 110 -3.68 -10.75 8.66
N PRO A 111 -3.56 -12.10 8.60
CA PRO A 111 -2.31 -12.79 8.93
C PRO A 111 -1.23 -12.59 7.85
N VAL A 112 -0.03 -13.09 8.13
CA VAL A 112 1.05 -13.19 7.14
C VAL A 112 0.57 -13.89 5.87
N ASP A 113 0.99 -13.40 4.71
CA ASP A 113 0.65 -13.92 3.37
C ASP A 113 -0.85 -14.02 3.05
N TRP A 114 -1.70 -13.34 3.84
CA TRP A 114 -3.15 -13.33 3.64
C TRP A 114 -3.54 -12.84 2.25
N LYS A 115 -4.45 -13.56 1.60
CA LYS A 115 -5.13 -13.16 0.36
C LYS A 115 -6.62 -12.91 0.62
N PRO A 116 -7.27 -12.04 -0.19
CA PRO A 116 -8.72 -11.86 -0.11
C PRO A 116 -9.47 -13.19 -0.16
N GLY A 117 -10.33 -13.42 0.83
CA GLY A 117 -11.08 -14.66 1.03
C GLY A 117 -10.47 -15.61 2.07
N ASP A 118 -9.20 -15.46 2.42
CA ASP A 118 -8.56 -16.28 3.45
C ASP A 118 -9.10 -15.95 4.85
N LYS A 119 -8.90 -16.88 5.79
CA LYS A 119 -9.20 -16.66 7.20
C LYS A 119 -8.41 -15.46 7.74
N VAL A 120 -9.07 -14.71 8.62
CA VAL A 120 -8.50 -13.56 9.30
C VAL A 120 -8.39 -13.81 10.80
N MET A 121 -7.60 -12.99 11.46
CA MET A 121 -7.40 -13.04 12.91
C MET A 121 -8.46 -12.17 13.60
N VAL A 122 -9.05 -12.66 14.68
CA VAL A 122 -9.85 -11.81 15.58
C VAL A 122 -8.89 -10.92 16.38
N THR A 123 -9.15 -9.61 16.42
CA THR A 123 -8.25 -8.71 17.16
C THR A 123 -8.23 -9.07 18.66
N PRO A 124 -7.08 -8.94 19.35
CA PRO A 124 -6.97 -9.33 20.76
C PRO A 124 -7.93 -8.60 21.70
N ASN A 125 -8.38 -7.41 21.30
CA ASN A 125 -9.23 -6.54 22.13
C ASN A 125 -10.70 -7.00 22.19
N VAL A 126 -11.12 -7.93 21.32
CA VAL A 126 -12.49 -8.47 21.35
C VAL A 126 -12.56 -9.59 22.39
N PRO A 127 -13.38 -9.49 23.45
CA PRO A 127 -13.57 -10.57 24.43
C PRO A 127 -14.12 -11.85 23.81
N GLU A 128 -13.84 -13.03 24.40
CA GLU A 128 -14.29 -14.34 23.88
C GLU A 128 -15.82 -14.43 23.75
N GLU A 129 -16.54 -13.89 24.74
CA GLU A 129 -18.01 -13.87 24.76
C GLU A 129 -18.63 -12.98 23.67
N GLU A 130 -17.93 -11.91 23.28
CA GLU A 130 -18.37 -11.01 22.22
C GLU A 130 -17.99 -11.52 20.84
N ALA A 131 -16.83 -12.20 20.73
CA ALA A 131 -16.34 -12.72 19.46
C ALA A 131 -17.36 -13.64 18.79
N SER A 132 -18.02 -14.52 19.54
CA SER A 132 -19.06 -15.42 19.02
C SER A 132 -20.32 -14.68 18.54
N LYS A 133 -20.59 -13.47 19.04
CA LYS A 133 -21.72 -12.64 18.61
C LYS A 133 -21.39 -11.82 17.35
N ILE A 134 -20.16 -11.33 17.27
CA ILE A 134 -19.67 -10.50 16.15
C ILE A 134 -19.37 -11.38 14.93
N PHE A 135 -18.73 -12.53 15.14
CA PHE A 135 -18.29 -13.42 14.06
C PHE A 135 -19.21 -14.62 13.93
N THR A 136 -20.33 -14.43 13.21
CA THR A 136 -21.40 -15.43 13.02
C THR A 136 -20.94 -16.69 12.26
N CYS A 137 -19.83 -16.60 11.51
CA CYS A 137 -19.20 -17.75 10.85
C CYS A 137 -18.35 -18.62 11.80
N GLY A 138 -18.28 -18.26 13.09
CA GLY A 138 -17.55 -19.00 14.12
C GLY A 138 -16.10 -18.54 14.29
N VAL A 139 -15.59 -18.74 15.51
CA VAL A 139 -14.23 -18.40 15.90
C VAL A 139 -13.50 -19.68 16.29
N THR A 140 -12.32 -19.90 15.71
CA THR A 140 -11.42 -21.01 16.06
C THR A 140 -10.24 -20.49 16.86
N THR A 141 -10.10 -20.92 18.10
CA THR A 141 -8.93 -20.61 18.94
C THR A 141 -7.91 -21.73 18.82
N LYS A 142 -6.66 -21.38 18.51
CA LYS A 142 -5.54 -22.34 18.51
C LYS A 142 -4.90 -22.37 19.89
N GLU A 143 -4.86 -23.55 20.50
CA GLU A 143 -4.19 -23.78 21.78
C GLU A 143 -2.68 -23.62 21.63
N LEU A 144 -2.08 -22.95 22.62
CA LEU A 144 -0.65 -22.64 22.65
C LEU A 144 -0.06 -23.04 24.02
N PRO A 145 1.25 -23.35 24.10
CA PRO A 145 1.89 -23.74 25.37
C PRO A 145 1.78 -22.70 26.49
N SER A 146 1.53 -21.42 26.14
CA SER A 146 1.34 -20.35 27.13
C SER A 146 -0.03 -20.36 27.82
N GLY A 147 -0.99 -21.16 27.33
CA GLY A 147 -2.38 -21.15 27.78
C GLY A 147 -3.17 -19.88 27.38
N LYS A 148 -2.55 -18.93 26.67
CA LYS A 148 -3.20 -17.69 26.24
C LYS A 148 -4.00 -17.92 24.95
N LYS A 149 -5.25 -17.44 24.93
CA LYS A 149 -6.20 -17.58 23.82
C LYS A 149 -6.18 -16.41 22.81
N TYR A 150 -5.00 -15.87 22.50
CA TYR A 150 -4.92 -14.73 21.57
C TYR A 150 -4.95 -15.16 20.09
N LEU A 151 -4.58 -16.41 19.79
CA LEU A 151 -4.46 -16.90 18.43
C LEU A 151 -5.82 -17.42 17.94
N ARG A 152 -6.67 -16.48 17.51
CA ARG A 152 -8.07 -16.73 17.13
C ARG A 152 -8.30 -16.41 15.66
N TYR A 153 -8.88 -17.34 14.93
CA TYR A 153 -9.20 -17.24 13.51
C TYR A 153 -10.71 -17.18 13.30
N THR A 154 -11.15 -16.43 12.28
CA THR A 154 -12.52 -16.44 11.77
C THR A 154 -12.49 -16.41 10.24
N ALA A 155 -13.57 -16.83 9.59
CA ALA A 155 -13.76 -16.54 8.17
C ALA A 155 -13.79 -15.01 7.95
N GLN A 156 -13.31 -14.56 6.79
CA GLN A 156 -13.36 -13.13 6.43
C GLN A 156 -14.82 -12.62 6.46
N PRO A 157 -15.11 -11.57 7.23
CA PRO A 157 -16.41 -10.92 7.20
C PRO A 157 -16.72 -10.33 5.82
N LYS A 158 -18.00 -10.34 5.44
CA LYS A 158 -18.50 -9.71 4.21
C LYS A 158 -19.03 -8.30 4.49
#